data_AF-A0A8S2SW30-F1
#
_entry.id   AF-A0A8S2SW30-F1
#
_cell.length_a   1.000
_cell.length_b   1.000
_cell.length_c   1.000
_cell.angle_alpha   90.00
_cell.angle_beta   90.00
_cell.angle_gamma   90.00
#
_symmetry.space_group_name_H-M   'P 1'
#
loop_
_entity.id
_entity.type
_entity.pdbx_description
1 polymer ?
#
loop_
_entity_poly.entity_id
_entity_poly.type
_entity_poly.pdbx_seq_one_letter_code
_entity_poly.pdbx_strand_id
1 'polypeptide(L)'
;GVPENAELRPQLDRTDRAVIVGMGNVALDCARILLSSIDDLAKTDITDQALDTLRQSRIRHVTLVGRRGPMQVSFTIKELRELTKLTGVQSRL
;
A
#
# COMPACT_ATOMS: atom_id res chain seq x y z
N GLY A 1 0.16 13.05 -9.38
CA GLY A 1 1.40 12.85 -8.57
C GLY A 1 2.09 14.18 -8.30
N VAL A 2 3.04 14.24 -7.37
CA VAL A 2 3.78 15.49 -7.06
C VAL A 2 5.10 15.56 -7.86
N PRO A 3 5.50 16.73 -8.43
CA PRO A 3 6.66 16.83 -9.32
C PRO A 3 7.99 16.43 -8.66
N GLU A 4 8.18 16.78 -7.39
CA GLU A 4 9.35 16.43 -6.57
C GLU A 4 9.63 14.91 -6.49
N ASN A 5 8.60 14.07 -6.64
CA ASN A 5 8.71 12.61 -6.60
C ASN A 5 8.53 11.97 -7.99
N ALA A 6 8.57 12.74 -9.08
CA ALA A 6 8.39 12.22 -10.43
C ALA A 6 9.46 11.17 -10.82
N GLU A 7 10.69 11.34 -10.35
CA GLU A 7 11.80 10.42 -10.61
C GLU A 7 11.87 9.24 -9.62
N LEU A 8 10.95 9.15 -8.65
CA LEU A 8 10.91 8.04 -7.71
C LEU A 8 10.65 6.72 -8.45
N ARG A 9 11.54 5.74 -8.27
CA ARG A 9 11.48 4.39 -8.86
C ARG A 9 11.73 3.33 -7.79
N PRO A 10 10.73 2.97 -6.97
CA PRO A 10 10.87 1.92 -5.98
C PRO A 10 11.02 0.55 -6.68
N GLN A 11 11.96 -0.27 -6.22
CA GLN A 11 12.23 -1.60 -6.79
C GLN A 11 11.20 -2.62 -6.27
N LEU A 12 10.02 -2.67 -6.90
CA LEU A 12 8.92 -3.56 -6.50
C LEU A 12 8.98 -4.95 -7.14
N ASP A 13 9.96 -5.19 -8.03
CA ASP A 13 10.17 -6.43 -8.80
C ASP A 13 11.10 -7.45 -8.11
N ARG A 14 11.83 -7.02 -7.07
CA ARG A 14 12.92 -7.79 -6.44
C ARG A 14 12.46 -8.81 -5.39
N THR A 15 11.28 -8.65 -4.81
CA THR A 15 10.79 -9.43 -3.66
C THR A 15 9.26 -9.52 -3.68
N ASP A 16 8.68 -10.49 -2.96
CA ASP A 16 7.24 -10.57 -2.71
C ASP A 16 6.80 -9.82 -1.44
N ARG A 17 7.72 -9.22 -0.69
CA ARG A 17 7.46 -8.62 0.64
C ARG A 17 7.85 -7.16 0.74
N ALA A 18 6.95 -6.36 1.32
CA ALA A 18 7.25 -5.00 1.79
C ALA A 18 7.00 -4.89 3.31
N VAL A 19 7.78 -4.04 3.97
CA VAL A 19 7.58 -3.68 5.38
C VAL A 19 7.36 -2.18 5.47
N ILE A 20 6.28 -1.76 6.13
CA ILE A 20 5.93 -0.36 6.34
C ILE A 20 6.03 -0.09 7.84
N VAL A 21 6.88 0.86 8.22
CA VAL A 21 7.05 1.27 9.63
C VAL A 21 6.10 2.42 9.93
N GLY A 22 5.07 2.17 10.73
CA GLY A 22 4.02 3.12 11.06
C GLY A 22 2.63 2.48 11.12
N MET A 23 1.77 3.04 11.97
CA MET A 23 0.38 2.56 12.19
C MET A 23 -0.62 3.72 12.07
N GLY A 24 -0.44 4.55 11.04
CA GLY A 24 -1.34 5.67 10.69
C GLY A 24 -2.00 5.46 9.33
N ASN A 25 -2.94 6.34 8.95
CA ASN A 25 -3.67 6.22 7.66
C ASN A 25 -2.71 6.06 6.46
N VAL A 26 -1.65 6.87 6.36
CA VAL A 26 -0.65 6.81 5.28
C VAL A 26 0.00 5.41 5.16
N ALA A 27 0.20 4.70 6.27
CA ALA A 27 0.73 3.34 6.23
C ALA A 27 -0.29 2.34 5.64
N LEU A 28 -1.59 2.55 5.91
CA LEU A 28 -2.67 1.79 5.28
C LEU A 28 -2.79 2.14 3.79
N ASP A 29 -2.65 3.41 3.41
CA ASP A 29 -2.74 3.84 2.01
C ASP A 29 -1.57 3.27 1.18
N CYS A 30 -0.34 3.30 1.69
CA CYS A 30 0.79 2.61 1.07
C CYS A 30 0.54 1.09 0.94
N ALA A 31 -0.02 0.43 1.96
CA ALA A 31 -0.39 -0.98 1.88
C ALA A 31 -1.49 -1.24 0.83
N ARG A 32 -2.49 -0.35 0.73
CA ARG A 32 -3.55 -0.43 -0.28
C ARG A 32 -2.99 -0.30 -1.68
N ILE A 33 -2.14 0.67 -1.96
CA ILE A 33 -1.52 0.84 -3.29
C ILE A 33 -0.66 -0.37 -3.67
N LEU A 34 0.08 -0.97 -2.72
CA LEU A 34 0.93 -2.14 -2.98
C LEU A 34 0.15 -3.46 -3.16
N LEU A 35 -1.09 -3.55 -2.67
CA LEU A 35 -1.90 -4.79 -2.66
C LEU A 35 -3.18 -4.73 -3.50
N SER A 36 -3.59 -3.56 -3.99
CA SER A 36 -4.78 -3.43 -4.84
C SER A 36 -4.56 -4.06 -6.21
N SER A 37 -5.65 -4.50 -6.85
CA SER A 37 -5.59 -4.97 -8.23
C SER A 37 -5.19 -3.84 -9.18
N ILE A 38 -4.43 -4.16 -10.23
CA ILE A 38 -4.08 -3.18 -11.28
C ILE A 38 -5.34 -2.66 -11.98
N ASP A 39 -6.35 -3.51 -12.17
CA ASP A 39 -7.60 -3.15 -12.84
C ASP A 39 -8.42 -2.14 -12.04
N ASP A 40 -8.33 -2.15 -10.71
CA ASP A 40 -9.00 -1.16 -9.86
C ASP A 40 -8.19 0.14 -9.78
N LEU A 41 -6.86 0.05 -9.66
CA LEU A 41 -5.98 1.22 -9.70
C LEU A 41 -6.06 1.96 -11.04
N ALA A 42 -6.19 1.24 -12.16
CA ALA A 42 -6.34 1.82 -13.50
C ALA A 42 -7.63 2.66 -13.70
N LYS A 43 -8.58 2.61 -12.76
CA LYS A 43 -9.82 3.42 -12.76
C LYS A 43 -9.67 4.71 -11.92
N THR A 44 -8.50 4.96 -11.33
CA THR A 44 -8.20 6.10 -10.45
C THR A 44 -7.36 7.17 -11.14
N ASP A 45 -7.05 8.26 -10.45
CA ASP A 45 -6.14 9.32 -10.87
C ASP A 45 -4.65 9.01 -10.60
N ILE A 46 -4.30 7.74 -10.37
CA ILE A 46 -2.92 7.28 -10.28
C ILE A 46 -2.17 7.59 -11.60
N THR A 47 -0.92 8.04 -11.49
CA THR A 47 -0.10 8.35 -12.68
C THR A 47 0.29 7.07 -13.41
N ASP A 48 0.24 7.07 -14.75
CA ASP A 48 0.63 5.94 -15.61
C ASP A 48 1.98 5.32 -15.20
N GLN A 49 2.97 6.18 -14.97
CA GLN A 49 4.32 5.84 -14.51
C GLN A 49 4.37 5.03 -13.20
N ALA A 50 3.44 5.29 -12.27
CA ALA A 50 3.30 4.54 -11.02
C ALA A 50 2.51 3.24 -11.23
N LEU A 51 1.48 3.28 -12.07
CA LEU A 51 0.69 2.11 -12.46
C LEU A 51 1.54 1.08 -13.22
N ASP A 52 2.45 1.51 -14.10
CA ASP A 52 3.42 0.67 -14.80
C ASP A 52 4.44 0.03 -13.85
N THR A 53 4.90 0.79 -12.85
CA THR A 53 5.77 0.26 -11.79
C THR A 53 5.03 -0.80 -10.96
N LEU A 54 3.74 -0.58 -10.68
CA LEU A 54 2.90 -1.53 -9.95
C LEU A 54 2.51 -2.77 -10.80
N ARG A 55 2.33 -2.64 -12.12
CA ARG A 55 2.14 -3.77 -13.05
C ARG A 55 3.30 -4.76 -12.99
N GLN A 56 4.52 -4.28 -12.75
CA GLN A 56 5.73 -5.09 -12.61
C GLN A 56 5.98 -5.57 -11.16
N SER A 57 5.15 -5.12 -10.20
CA SER A 57 5.30 -5.45 -8.78
C SER A 57 5.09 -6.93 -8.49
N ARG A 58 6.07 -7.51 -7.81
CA ARG A 58 6.00 -8.87 -7.25
C ARG A 58 5.46 -8.89 -5.81
N ILE A 59 5.23 -7.72 -5.18
CA ILE A 59 4.74 -7.63 -3.80
C ILE A 59 3.39 -8.35 -3.66
N ARG A 60 3.32 -9.32 -2.73
CA ARG A 60 2.11 -10.04 -2.33
C ARG A 60 1.86 -9.99 -0.82
N HIS A 61 2.88 -9.64 -0.04
CA HIS A 61 2.81 -9.53 1.41
C HIS A 61 3.27 -8.14 1.88
N VAL A 62 2.45 -7.45 2.66
CA VAL A 62 2.82 -6.19 3.32
C VAL A 62 2.71 -6.36 4.83
N THR A 63 3.78 -6.09 5.56
CA THR A 63 3.80 -6.10 7.03
C THR A 63 3.80 -4.67 7.56
N LEU A 64 2.79 -4.32 8.36
CA LEU A 64 2.74 -3.05 9.09
C LEU A 64 3.41 -3.22 10.46
N VAL A 65 4.38 -2.37 10.78
CA VAL A 65 5.14 -2.45 12.04
C VAL A 65 4.89 -1.21 12.89
N GLY A 66 4.24 -1.42 14.04
CA GLY A 66 4.04 -0.40 15.06
C GLY A 66 5.08 -0.46 16.17
N ARG A 67 5.64 0.70 16.55
CA ARG A 67 6.54 0.84 17.73
C ARG A 67 5.82 0.83 19.08
N ARG A 68 4.48 0.71 19.09
CA ARG A 68 3.59 0.70 20.26
C ARG A 68 2.43 -0.25 19.99
N GLY A 69 1.67 -0.60 21.01
CA GLY A 69 0.56 -1.55 20.92
C GLY A 69 -0.68 -1.03 20.16
N PRO A 70 -1.71 -1.89 20.01
CA PRO A 70 -2.92 -1.58 19.24
C PRO A 70 -3.70 -0.36 19.76
N MET A 71 -3.63 -0.06 21.06
CA MET A 71 -4.30 1.11 21.65
C MET A 71 -3.63 2.46 21.29
N GLN A 72 -2.47 2.44 20.64
CA GLN A 72 -1.72 3.64 20.27
C GLN A 72 -1.51 3.81 18.75
N VAL A 73 -2.33 3.13 17.94
CA VAL A 73 -2.44 3.35 16.50
C VAL A 73 -3.03 4.73 16.21
N SER A 74 -2.70 5.30 15.05
CA SER A 74 -3.19 6.59 14.58
C SER A 74 -3.99 6.50 13.28
N PHE A 75 -4.27 5.29 12.79
CA PHE A 75 -5.23 5.09 11.71
C PHE A 75 -6.67 5.21 12.21
N THR A 76 -7.59 5.54 11.30
CA THR A 76 -9.03 5.57 11.60
C THR A 76 -9.69 4.23 11.28
N ILE A 77 -10.83 3.96 11.91
CA ILE A 77 -11.67 2.77 11.62
C ILE A 77 -12.11 2.74 10.14
N LYS A 78 -12.30 3.91 9.51
CA LYS A 78 -12.65 4.01 8.09
C LYS A 78 -11.55 3.43 7.21
N GLU A 79 -10.31 3.91 7.34
CA GLU A 79 -9.22 3.45 6.46
C GLU A 79 -8.82 1.99 6.74
N LEU A 80 -8.91 1.52 8.00
CA LEU A 80 -8.76 0.10 8.31
C LEU A 80 -9.84 -0.75 7.61
N ARG A 81 -11.10 -0.28 7.61
CA ARG A 81 -12.21 -0.96 6.94
C ARG A 81 -12.00 -1.04 5.43
N GLU A 82 -11.52 0.02 4.79
CA GLU A 82 -11.22 -0.01 3.36
C GLU A 82 -10.08 -0.98 3.01
N LEU A 83 -9.05 -1.10 3.86
CA LEU A 83 -8.02 -2.14 3.69
C LEU A 83 -8.64 -3.56 3.76
N THR A 84 -9.57 -3.81 4.69
CA THR A 84 -10.24 -5.13 4.80
C THR A 84 -11.21 -5.48 3.67
N LYS A 85 -11.52 -4.53 2.77
CA LYS A 85 -12.38 -4.74 1.60
C LYS A 85 -11.60 -5.09 0.32
N LEU A 86 -10.27 -5.06 0.35
CA LEU A 86 -9.46 -5.35 -0.83
C LEU A 86 -9.70 -6.79 -1.30
N THR A 87 -10.12 -6.94 -2.56
CA THR A 87 -10.42 -8.25 -3.14
C THR A 87 -9.14 -9.07 -3.30
N GLY A 88 -9.16 -10.33 -2.85
CA GLY A 88 -7.99 -11.22 -2.91
C GLY A 88 -6.94 -10.99 -1.81
N VAL A 89 -7.14 -10.03 -0.89
CA VAL A 89 -6.21 -9.73 0.20
C VAL A 89 -6.77 -10.24 1.53
N GLN A 90 -5.96 -10.95 2.32
CA GLN A 90 -6.32 -11.37 3.68
C GLN A 90 -5.49 -10.59 4.71
N SER A 91 -6.17 -9.83 5.57
CA SER A 91 -5.56 -9.24 6.76
C SER A 91 -5.36 -10.27 7.86
N ARG A 92 -4.20 -10.23 8.53
CA ARG A 92 -3.86 -11.03 9.72
C ARG A 92 -3.21 -10.11 10.75
N LEU A 93 -3.42 -10.40 12.04
CA LEU A 93 -2.80 -9.72 13.18
C LEU A 93 -1.74 -10.62 13.83
#